data_AF-A0A4Y8U1H3-F1
#
_entry.id   AF-A0A4Y8U1H3-F1
#
_cell.length_a   1.000
_cell.length_b   1.000
_cell.length_c   1.000
_cell.angle_alpha   90.00
_cell.angle_beta   90.00
_cell.angle_gamma   90.00
#
_symmetry.space_group_name_H-M   'P 1'
#
loop_
_entity.id
_entity.type
_entity.pdbx_description
1 polymer ?
#
loop_
_entity_poly.entity_id
_entity_poly.type
_entity_poly.pdbx_seq_one_letter_code
_entity_poly.pdbx_strand_id
1 'polypeptide(L)'
;MPRIVSAPMDLVIATHRRIDVRFAGINLTEALPPSRYVPAGSAGMELNLHAVTSDETRRLDSQFYTALETWGANAEKPGADRSLPAPQMPANAVFEPIKANITDDAGTDYTLVAGRVAGTGTDWDATWIYSPAPPEQAKQLVLEFTVSGTPTGHRCVIDLEANDDHGS
;
A
#
# COMPACT_ATOMS: atom_id res chain seq x y z
N MET A 1 -20.05 4.56 6.62
CA MET A 1 -18.63 4.14 6.50
C MET A 1 -18.37 3.79 5.05
N PRO A 2 -17.17 4.00 4.49
CA PRO A 2 -16.87 3.61 3.11
C PRO A 2 -17.11 2.11 2.90
N ARG A 3 -17.82 1.73 1.84
CA ARG A 3 -18.15 0.33 1.52
C ARG A 3 -17.66 -0.04 0.13
N ILE A 4 -16.99 -1.18 0.01
CA ILE A 4 -16.61 -1.74 -1.29
C ILE A 4 -17.88 -2.24 -1.98
N VAL A 5 -18.22 -1.66 -3.14
CA VAL A 5 -19.37 -2.08 -3.96
C VAL A 5 -18.95 -2.90 -5.19
N SER A 6 -17.69 -2.77 -5.61
CA SER A 6 -17.12 -3.60 -6.67
C SER A 6 -15.62 -3.79 -6.44
N ALA A 7 -15.14 -5.01 -6.59
CA ALA A 7 -13.72 -5.36 -6.54
C ALA A 7 -13.49 -6.68 -7.30
N PRO A 8 -12.25 -7.02 -7.68
CA PRO A 8 -11.89 -8.35 -8.17
C PRO A 8 -12.31 -9.43 -7.16
N MET A 9 -12.75 -10.60 -7.66
CA MET A 9 -13.35 -11.66 -6.83
C MET A 9 -12.43 -12.16 -5.70
N ASP A 10 -11.12 -12.19 -5.95
CA ASP A 10 -10.07 -12.59 -5.01
C ASP A 10 -9.32 -11.40 -4.38
N LEU A 11 -9.81 -10.18 -4.65
CA LEU A 11 -9.21 -8.89 -4.32
C LEU A 11 -7.79 -8.69 -4.89
N VAL A 12 -7.31 -9.57 -5.78
CA VAL A 12 -6.00 -9.41 -6.41
C VAL A 12 -6.07 -8.25 -7.39
N ILE A 13 -5.22 -7.24 -7.15
CA ILE A 13 -5.18 -5.99 -7.93
C ILE A 13 -3.93 -5.86 -8.78
N ALA A 14 -2.90 -6.68 -8.50
CA ALA A 14 -1.67 -6.75 -9.26
C ALA A 14 -0.93 -8.06 -8.99
N THR A 15 -0.15 -8.51 -9.97
CA THR A 15 0.90 -9.50 -9.78
C THR A 15 2.23 -8.84 -10.13
N HIS A 16 3.17 -8.79 -9.19
CA HIS A 16 4.51 -8.25 -9.43
C HIS A 16 5.57 -9.20 -8.88
N ARG A 17 6.60 -9.50 -9.67
CA ARG A 17 7.68 -10.45 -9.32
C ARG A 17 7.14 -11.83 -8.88
N ARG A 18 6.06 -12.31 -9.51
CA ARG A 18 5.37 -13.56 -9.19
C ARG A 18 4.69 -13.58 -7.81
N ILE A 19 4.45 -12.40 -7.23
CA ILE A 19 3.71 -12.24 -5.98
C ILE A 19 2.42 -11.49 -6.30
N ASP A 20 1.31 -12.09 -5.91
CA ASP A 20 0.00 -11.47 -6.02
C ASP A 20 -0.20 -10.49 -4.87
N VAL A 21 -0.77 -9.33 -5.17
CA VAL A 21 -1.06 -8.28 -4.21
C VAL A 21 -2.55 -8.02 -4.19
N ARG A 22 -3.13 -8.07 -2.99
CA ARG A 22 -4.54 -7.83 -2.73
C ARG A 22 -4.79 -6.42 -2.24
N PHE A 23 -5.96 -5.91 -2.62
CA PHE A 23 -6.54 -4.75 -1.97
C PHE A 23 -7.08 -5.16 -0.59
N ALA A 24 -6.57 -4.53 0.47
CA ALA A 24 -6.93 -4.81 1.86
C ALA A 24 -7.87 -3.76 2.47
N GLY A 25 -8.24 -2.73 1.71
CA GLY A 25 -9.23 -1.72 2.10
C GLY A 25 -8.72 -0.29 1.99
N ILE A 26 -9.63 0.65 2.24
CA ILE A 26 -9.32 2.08 2.34
C ILE A 26 -9.84 2.62 3.67
N ASN A 27 -9.10 3.50 4.31
CA ASN A 27 -9.55 4.26 5.48
C ASN A 27 -9.49 5.75 5.17
N LEU A 28 -10.57 6.47 5.52
CA LEU A 28 -10.52 7.93 5.58
C LEU A 28 -9.91 8.33 6.92
N THR A 29 -9.03 9.33 6.90
CA THR A 29 -8.38 9.83 8.11
C THR A 29 -8.47 11.35 8.15
N GLU A 30 -8.81 11.87 9.32
CA GLU A 30 -8.91 13.32 9.57
C GLU A 30 -7.55 13.95 9.88
N ALA A 31 -6.55 13.13 10.20
CA ALA A 31 -5.23 13.59 10.60
C ALA A 31 -4.14 12.75 9.95
N LEU A 32 -3.63 13.22 8.81
CA LEU A 32 -2.45 12.65 8.18
C LEU A 32 -1.20 12.92 9.04
N PRO A 33 -0.26 11.95 9.09
CA PRO A 33 1.05 12.21 9.68
C PRO A 33 1.76 13.34 8.95
N PRO A 34 2.59 14.15 9.65
CA PRO A 34 3.34 15.22 9.03
C PRO A 34 4.20 14.69 7.89
N SER A 35 4.10 15.30 6.71
CA SER A 35 4.94 14.98 5.56
C SER A 35 5.44 16.26 4.89
N ARG A 36 6.48 16.15 4.06
CA ARG A 36 7.00 17.29 3.27
C ARG A 36 5.98 17.85 2.25
N TYR A 37 4.90 17.12 2.00
CA TYR A 37 3.91 17.43 0.97
C TYR A 37 2.58 17.92 1.55
N VAL A 38 2.28 17.65 2.82
CA VAL A 38 0.99 17.97 3.43
C VAL A 38 1.19 18.47 4.86
N PRO A 39 0.57 19.61 5.24
CA PRO A 39 0.58 20.08 6.62
C PRO A 39 0.03 19.02 7.58
N ALA A 40 0.61 18.95 8.79
CA ALA A 40 0.11 18.07 9.84
C ALA A 40 -1.37 18.38 10.14
N GLY A 41 -2.17 17.33 10.33
CA GLY A 41 -3.61 17.47 10.60
C GLY A 41 -4.48 17.72 9.36
N SER A 42 -3.92 17.58 8.16
CA SER A 42 -4.74 17.54 6.93
C SER A 42 -5.46 16.20 6.82
N ALA A 43 -6.68 16.20 6.31
CA ALA A 43 -7.42 14.97 6.05
C ALA A 43 -6.93 14.28 4.76
N GLY A 44 -7.10 12.96 4.69
CA GLY A 44 -6.71 12.15 3.54
C GLY A 44 -7.26 10.73 3.58
N MET A 45 -6.59 9.86 2.82
CA MET A 45 -6.96 8.47 2.66
C MET A 45 -5.75 7.55 2.82
N GLU A 46 -5.95 6.43 3.50
CA GLU A 46 -4.99 5.33 3.58
C GLU A 46 -5.50 4.14 2.76
N LEU A 47 -4.82 3.85 1.66
CA LEU A 47 -5.01 2.66 0.84
C LEU A 47 -4.12 1.54 1.39
N ASN A 48 -4.74 0.46 1.85
CA ASN A 48 -4.03 -0.70 2.40
C ASN A 48 -3.98 -1.84 1.38
N LEU A 49 -2.80 -2.43 1.25
CA LEU A 49 -2.49 -3.55 0.37
C LEU A 49 -1.84 -4.67 1.16
N HIS A 50 -2.03 -5.90 0.71
CA HIS A 50 -1.46 -7.09 1.34
C HIS A 50 -0.91 -8.04 0.27
N ALA A 51 0.28 -8.58 0.45
CA ALA A 51 0.86 -9.57 -0.44
C ALA A 51 0.32 -10.96 -0.10
N VAL A 52 -0.06 -11.75 -1.09
CA VAL A 52 -0.47 -13.13 -0.88
C VAL A 52 0.75 -13.97 -0.50
N THR A 53 0.71 -14.59 0.67
CA THR A 53 1.74 -15.53 1.12
C THR A 53 1.89 -16.67 0.12
N SER A 54 3.12 -16.90 -0.35
CA SER A 54 3.45 -17.93 -1.34
C SER A 54 4.84 -18.52 -1.08
N ASP A 55 5.23 -19.52 -1.86
CA ASP A 55 6.61 -20.03 -1.85
C ASP A 55 7.62 -18.93 -2.20
N GLU A 56 7.24 -18.00 -3.07
CA GLU A 56 8.11 -16.91 -3.49
C GLU A 56 8.32 -15.88 -2.38
N THR A 57 7.27 -15.48 -1.64
CA THR A 57 7.44 -14.56 -0.49
C THR A 57 8.32 -15.21 0.57
N ARG A 58 8.05 -16.48 0.93
CA ARG A 58 8.87 -17.25 1.90
C ARG A 58 10.34 -17.38 1.46
N ARG A 59 10.59 -17.61 0.17
CA ARG A 59 11.95 -17.68 -0.39
C ARG A 59 12.66 -16.33 -0.27
N LEU A 60 11.98 -15.23 -0.58
CA LEU A 60 12.56 -13.89 -0.49
C LEU A 60 12.83 -13.47 0.95
N ASP A 61 11.92 -13.78 1.88
CA ASP A 61 12.14 -13.56 3.32
C ASP A 61 13.34 -14.35 3.83
N SER A 62 13.45 -15.63 3.47
CA SER A 62 14.59 -16.47 3.86
C SER A 62 15.92 -15.88 3.35
N GLN A 63 15.95 -15.42 2.09
CA GLN A 63 17.13 -14.77 1.52
C GLN A 63 17.47 -13.46 2.23
N PHE A 64 16.45 -12.67 2.58
CA PHE A 64 16.62 -11.42 3.30
C PHE A 64 17.21 -11.66 4.70
N TYR A 65 16.66 -12.58 5.48
CA TYR A 65 17.16 -12.84 6.83
C TYR A 65 18.58 -13.41 6.83
N THR A 66 18.92 -14.31 5.89
CA THR A 66 20.30 -14.78 5.73
C THR A 66 21.26 -13.64 5.38
N ALA A 67 20.85 -12.74 4.48
CA ALA A 67 21.66 -11.58 4.11
C ALA A 67 21.81 -10.59 5.28
N LEU A 68 20.74 -10.37 6.06
CA LEU A 68 20.73 -9.47 7.20
C LEU A 68 21.64 -9.99 8.33
N GLU A 69 21.57 -11.28 8.62
CA GLU A 69 22.47 -11.94 9.58
C GLU A 69 23.94 -11.84 9.13
N THR A 70 24.21 -12.13 7.85
CA THR A 70 25.56 -12.02 7.28
C THR A 70 26.08 -10.58 7.35
N TRP A 71 25.24 -9.60 7.04
CA TRP A 71 25.57 -8.19 7.12
C TRP A 71 25.87 -7.77 8.56
N GLY A 72 25.02 -8.15 9.52
CA GLY A 72 25.22 -7.87 10.95
C GLY A 72 26.52 -8.47 11.48
N ALA A 73 26.78 -9.75 11.20
CA ALA A 73 28.01 -10.43 11.60
C ALA A 73 29.27 -9.82 10.98
N ASN A 74 29.17 -9.23 9.78
CA ASN A 74 30.28 -8.52 9.16
C ASN A 74 30.50 -7.13 9.76
N ALA A 75 29.43 -6.43 10.16
CA ALA A 75 29.52 -5.10 10.77
C ALA A 75 30.22 -5.09 12.14
N GLU A 76 30.20 -6.22 12.86
CA GLU A 76 30.87 -6.39 14.15
C GLU A 76 32.38 -6.67 14.05
N LYS A 77 32.91 -6.97 12.86
CA LYS A 77 34.33 -7.29 12.68
C LYS A 77 35.24 -6.05 12.79
N PRO A 78 36.43 -6.16 13.41
CA PRO A 78 37.42 -5.08 13.37
C PRO A 78 37.83 -4.73 11.94
N GLY A 79 37.74 -3.45 11.58
CA GLY A 79 38.04 -2.98 10.22
C GLY A 79 36.91 -3.21 9.20
N ALA A 80 35.70 -3.57 9.65
CA ALA A 80 34.55 -3.72 8.78
C ALA A 80 34.24 -2.43 8.00
N ASP A 81 33.98 -2.60 6.71
CA ASP A 81 33.50 -1.52 5.86
C ASP A 81 32.02 -1.24 6.18
N ARG A 82 31.81 -0.20 7.00
CA ARG A 82 30.47 0.28 7.39
C ARG A 82 29.76 1.02 6.25
N SER A 83 30.38 1.20 5.08
CA SER A 83 29.73 1.80 3.92
C SER A 83 28.80 0.84 3.19
N LEU A 84 28.90 -0.48 3.45
CA LEU A 84 27.99 -1.46 2.87
C LEU A 84 26.58 -1.28 3.45
N PRO A 85 25.57 -0.98 2.60
CA PRO A 85 24.22 -0.75 3.07
C PRO A 85 23.61 -2.02 3.65
N ALA A 86 22.76 -1.86 4.66
CA ALA A 86 21.95 -2.96 5.15
C ALA A 86 21.06 -3.51 4.02
N PRO A 87 20.86 -4.85 3.95
CA PRO A 87 19.90 -5.44 3.04
C PRO A 87 18.53 -4.75 3.16
N GLN A 88 17.86 -4.56 2.03
CA GLN A 88 16.53 -3.95 1.99
C GLN A 88 15.45 -5.01 2.10
N MET A 89 14.34 -4.68 2.78
CA MET A 89 13.17 -5.56 2.85
C MET A 89 12.65 -5.88 1.45
N PRO A 90 12.45 -7.16 1.09
CA PRO A 90 12.03 -7.55 -0.26
C PRO A 90 10.63 -7.02 -0.60
N ALA A 91 9.77 -6.83 0.41
CA ALA A 91 8.44 -6.23 0.28
C ALA A 91 8.49 -4.84 -0.40
N ASN A 92 9.51 -4.02 -0.15
CA ASN A 92 9.65 -2.70 -0.77
C ASN A 92 9.66 -2.82 -2.29
N ALA A 93 10.48 -3.73 -2.82
CA ALA A 93 10.61 -3.95 -4.26
C ALA A 93 9.32 -4.53 -4.90
N VAL A 94 8.42 -5.11 -4.11
CA VAL A 94 7.12 -5.59 -4.58
C VAL A 94 6.08 -4.48 -4.57
N PHE A 95 5.96 -3.74 -3.47
CA PHE A 95 4.89 -2.76 -3.30
C PHE A 95 5.19 -1.40 -3.90
N GLU A 96 6.43 -0.92 -3.89
CA GLU A 96 6.77 0.43 -4.36
C GLU A 96 6.23 0.74 -5.77
N PRO A 97 6.29 -0.19 -6.75
CA PRO A 97 5.72 0.02 -8.08
C PRO A 97 4.19 0.02 -8.14
N ILE A 98 3.50 -0.51 -7.12
CA ILE A 98 2.06 -0.73 -7.13
C ILE A 98 1.34 0.47 -6.55
N LYS A 99 0.63 1.23 -7.40
CA LYS A 99 -0.11 2.45 -7.00
C LYS A 99 -1.56 2.38 -7.45
N ALA A 100 -2.39 3.27 -6.92
CA ALA A 100 -3.76 3.47 -7.39
C ALA A 100 -3.89 4.88 -7.98
N ASN A 101 -4.52 4.96 -9.15
CA ASN A 101 -5.13 6.18 -9.62
C ASN A 101 -6.51 6.28 -8.98
N ILE A 102 -6.74 7.31 -8.17
CA ILE A 102 -8.00 7.50 -7.44
C ILE A 102 -8.76 8.64 -8.11
N THR A 103 -10.03 8.40 -8.40
CA THR A 103 -10.96 9.39 -8.93
C THR A 103 -12.27 9.33 -8.15
N ASP A 104 -13.02 10.42 -8.18
CA ASP A 104 -14.36 10.50 -7.61
C ASP A 104 -15.34 11.17 -8.57
N ASP A 105 -16.62 11.21 -8.19
CA ASP A 105 -17.68 11.86 -8.93
C ASP A 105 -17.71 13.39 -8.77
N ALA A 106 -16.86 13.96 -7.89
CA ALA A 106 -16.71 15.39 -7.67
C ALA A 106 -15.56 16.02 -8.50
N GLY A 107 -14.72 15.20 -9.14
CA GLY A 107 -13.56 15.64 -9.92
C GLY A 107 -12.35 16.04 -9.06
N THR A 108 -12.17 15.42 -7.90
CA THR A 108 -11.06 15.72 -6.99
C THR A 108 -9.74 15.14 -7.51
N ASP A 109 -8.70 15.98 -7.53
CA ASP A 109 -7.33 15.56 -7.86
C ASP A 109 -6.62 14.98 -6.63
N TYR A 110 -6.56 13.66 -6.53
CA TYR A 110 -5.86 12.96 -5.46
C TYR A 110 -4.38 12.75 -5.78
N THR A 111 -3.51 13.05 -4.82
CA THR A 111 -2.06 12.86 -4.93
C THR A 111 -1.56 11.89 -3.88
N LEU A 112 -0.69 10.95 -4.28
CA LEU A 112 0.06 10.11 -3.36
C LEU A 112 1.13 10.95 -2.65
N VAL A 113 1.04 11.06 -1.33
CA VAL A 113 1.91 11.94 -0.52
C VAL A 113 2.90 11.17 0.34
N ALA A 114 2.57 9.94 0.69
CA ALA A 114 3.45 9.09 1.50
C ALA A 114 3.11 7.61 1.30
N GLY A 115 3.98 6.76 1.81
CA GLY A 115 3.66 5.36 1.99
C GLY A 115 4.61 4.66 2.93
N ARG A 116 4.12 3.54 3.45
CA ARG A 116 4.87 2.63 4.30
C ARG A 116 4.69 1.22 3.76
N VAL A 117 5.76 0.45 3.83
CA VAL A 117 5.75 -0.98 3.60
C VAL A 117 6.19 -1.61 4.92
N ALA A 118 5.42 -2.57 5.38
CA ALA A 118 5.68 -3.33 6.59
C ALA A 118 5.64 -4.82 6.27
N GLY A 119 6.30 -5.60 7.11
CA GLY A 119 6.26 -7.06 7.02
C GLY A 119 7.30 -7.65 7.94
N THR A 120 6.90 -8.64 8.72
CA THR A 120 7.82 -9.44 9.53
C THR A 120 7.48 -10.90 9.31
N GLY A 121 8.45 -11.72 8.91
CA GLY A 121 8.26 -13.16 8.77
C GLY A 121 7.65 -13.57 7.42
N THR A 122 6.32 -13.54 7.29
CA THR A 122 5.59 -14.14 6.14
C THR A 122 4.52 -13.26 5.51
N ASP A 123 4.10 -12.21 6.22
CA ASP A 123 2.98 -11.36 5.85
C ASP A 123 3.55 -10.00 5.49
N TRP A 124 3.31 -9.54 4.26
CA TRP A 124 3.76 -8.24 3.80
C TRP A 124 2.57 -7.35 3.53
N ASP A 125 2.64 -6.12 4.06
CA ASP A 125 1.59 -5.13 3.99
C ASP A 125 2.16 -3.80 3.49
N ALA A 126 1.32 -3.01 2.82
CA ALA A 126 1.66 -1.65 2.47
C ALA A 126 0.47 -0.71 2.73
N THR A 127 0.78 0.50 3.17
CA THR A 127 -0.18 1.60 3.21
C THR A 127 0.31 2.72 2.32
N TRP A 128 -0.51 3.12 1.35
CA TRP A 128 -0.31 4.31 0.53
C TRP A 128 -1.23 5.43 1.01
N ILE A 129 -0.68 6.62 1.18
CA ILE A 129 -1.40 7.77 1.72
C ILE A 129 -1.67 8.77 0.60
N TYR A 130 -2.95 9.10 0.40
CA TYR A 130 -3.42 10.07 -0.59
C TYR A 130 -4.05 11.29 0.07
N SER A 131 -3.91 12.44 -0.59
CA SER A 131 -4.48 13.72 -0.18
C SER A 131 -5.08 14.44 -1.40
N PRO A 132 -6.16 15.21 -1.26
CA PRO A 132 -6.94 15.46 -0.03
C PRO A 132 -7.82 14.26 0.37
N ALA A 133 -8.58 14.40 1.47
CA ALA A 133 -9.73 13.53 1.70
C ALA A 133 -10.83 13.83 0.67
N PRO A 134 -11.71 12.86 0.36
CA PRO A 134 -12.86 13.11 -0.49
C PRO A 134 -13.74 14.23 0.07
N PRO A 135 -14.19 15.18 -0.77
CA PRO A 135 -15.11 16.22 -0.34
C PRO A 135 -16.46 15.62 0.05
N GLU A 136 -17.24 16.30 0.89
CA GLU A 136 -18.53 15.81 1.40
C GLU A 136 -19.54 15.47 0.28
N GLN A 137 -19.45 16.15 -0.87
CA GLN A 137 -20.30 15.88 -2.03
C GLN A 137 -19.88 14.66 -2.87
N ALA A 138 -18.69 14.09 -2.64
CA ALA A 138 -18.25 12.89 -3.33
C ALA A 138 -18.99 11.69 -2.76
N LYS A 139 -19.65 10.94 -3.65
CA LYS A 139 -20.45 9.76 -3.29
C LYS A 139 -19.67 8.48 -3.54
N GLN A 140 -18.74 8.50 -4.49
CA GLN A 140 -18.06 7.30 -4.94
C GLN A 140 -16.58 7.55 -5.20
N LEU A 141 -15.74 6.60 -4.81
CA LEU A 141 -14.35 6.50 -5.24
C LEU A 141 -14.19 5.36 -6.24
N VAL A 142 -13.42 5.61 -7.28
CA VAL A 142 -12.93 4.60 -8.22
C VAL A 142 -11.42 4.53 -8.10
N LEU A 143 -10.91 3.33 -7.81
CA LEU A 143 -9.50 3.03 -7.67
C LEU A 143 -9.08 2.15 -8.83
N GLU A 144 -8.20 2.65 -9.70
CA GLU A 144 -7.59 1.88 -10.77
C GLU A 144 -6.13 1.60 -10.44
N PHE A 145 -5.74 0.33 -10.44
CA PHE A 145 -4.40 -0.05 -9.98
C PHE A 145 -3.40 -0.08 -11.12
N THR A 146 -2.15 0.26 -10.80
CA THR A 146 -1.03 0.26 -11.74
C THR A 146 0.17 -0.45 -11.15
N VAL A 147 1.02 -1.02 -12.01
CA VAL A 147 2.37 -1.48 -11.69
C VAL A 147 3.35 -0.67 -12.52
N SER A 148 4.23 0.11 -11.88
CA SER A 148 5.16 1.02 -12.57
C SER A 148 4.47 1.94 -13.59
N GLY A 149 3.27 2.43 -13.25
CA GLY A 149 2.46 3.30 -14.12
C GLY A 149 1.70 2.56 -15.24
N THR A 150 1.88 1.26 -15.40
CA THR A 150 1.10 0.46 -16.36
C THR A 150 -0.20 -0.02 -15.69
N PRO A 151 -1.39 0.23 -16.25
CA PRO A 151 -2.66 -0.24 -15.70
C PRO A 151 -2.69 -1.77 -15.56
N THR A 152 -3.21 -2.26 -14.44
CA THR A 152 -3.38 -3.71 -14.23
C THR A 152 -4.67 -4.25 -14.83
N GLY A 153 -5.60 -3.37 -15.21
CA GLY A 153 -6.96 -3.72 -15.62
C GLY A 153 -7.89 -4.05 -14.45
N HIS A 154 -7.37 -4.05 -13.22
CA HIS A 154 -8.18 -4.21 -12.01
C HIS A 154 -8.63 -2.85 -11.48
N ARG A 155 -9.88 -2.81 -11.02
CA ARG A 155 -10.47 -1.63 -10.40
C ARG A 155 -11.30 -2.00 -9.17
N CYS A 156 -11.34 -1.10 -8.20
CA CYS A 156 -12.26 -1.15 -7.07
C CYS A 156 -13.15 0.08 -7.08
N VAL A 157 -14.41 -0.10 -6.67
CA VAL A 157 -15.37 0.99 -6.53
C VAL A 157 -15.87 0.98 -5.08
N ILE A 158 -15.82 2.15 -4.46
CA ILE A 158 -16.14 2.36 -3.06
C ILE A 158 -17.25 3.40 -2.96
N ASP A 159 -18.33 3.04 -2.28
CA ASP A 159 -19.41 3.93 -1.93
C ASP A 159 -19.08 4.64 -0.60
N LEU A 160 -19.08 5.97 -0.63
CA LEU A 160 -18.81 6.83 0.53
C LEU A 160 -20.08 7.12 1.34
N GLU A 161 -21.26 7.00 0.71
CA GLU A 161 -22.57 7.29 1.31
C GLU A 161 -23.24 6.07 1.95
N ALA A 162 -22.56 4.93 2.05
CA ALA A 162 -23.10 3.74 2.69
C ALA A 162 -23.41 4.01 4.19
N ASN A 163 -24.63 4.51 4.43
CA ASN A 163 -25.31 4.52 5.70
C ASN A 163 -25.67 3.08 6.04
N ASP A 164 -25.49 2.71 7.31
CA ASP A 164 -26.07 1.50 7.85
C ASP A 164 -27.58 1.62 7.74
N ASP A 165 -28.13 1.02 6.69
CA ASP A 165 -29.56 0.76 6.54
C ASP A 165 -29.94 -0.35 7.54
N HIS A 166 -29.87 -0.03 8.84
CA HIS A 166 -30.55 -0.81 9.87
C HIS A 166 -32.01 -0.39 9.83
N GLY A 167 -32.74 -1.17 9.03
CA GLY A 167 -34.18 -1.07 8.85
C GLY A 167 -34.94 -0.96 10.17
N SER A 168 -35.90 -0.04 10.11
CA SER A 168 -37.18 0.12 10.82
C SER A 168 -37.53 -0.84 11.96
#